data_AF-A0A926VX75-F1
#
_entry.id   AF-A0A926VX75-F1
#
_cell.length_a   1.000
_cell.length_b   1.000
_cell.length_c   1.000
_cell.angle_alpha   90.00
_cell.angle_beta   90.00
_cell.angle_gamma   90.00
#
_symmetry.space_group_name_H-M   'P 1'
#
loop_
_entity.id
_entity.type
_entity.pdbx_description
1 polymer ?
#
loop_
_entity_poly.entity_id
_entity_poly.type
_entity_poly.pdbx_seq_one_letter_code
_entity_poly.pdbx_strand_id
1 'polypeptide(L)'
;MAKLNPVQLQKNLNQVNYPLSKKSLVKYAEEKGIDEKILRVLKKLPSKQYETLADVIKLVDEIFITKISPAQLEKNLIAVNYPLSKKDLVKYAEKKGVDEKVLRALKWLPCKQYETLADVDNAINQYA
;
A
#
# COMPACT_ATOMS: atom_id res chain seq x y z
N MET A 1 2.00 -17.97 5.27
CA MET A 1 2.50 -16.59 5.10
C MET A 1 1.33 -15.64 5.32
N ALA A 2 1.30 -14.91 6.44
CA ALA A 2 0.17 -14.06 6.80
C ALA A 2 0.03 -12.92 5.80
N LYS A 3 -1.14 -12.87 5.15
CA LYS A 3 -1.51 -11.85 4.18
C LYS A 3 -1.76 -10.57 4.96
N LEU A 4 -0.91 -9.56 4.75
CA LEU A 4 -1.08 -8.20 5.28
C LEU A 4 -2.53 -7.77 5.13
N ASN A 5 -3.26 -7.66 6.23
CA ASN A 5 -4.69 -7.36 6.20
C ASN A 5 -4.96 -6.01 6.90
N PRO A 6 -4.94 -4.88 6.17
CA PRO A 6 -5.19 -3.56 6.75
C PRO A 6 -6.57 -3.45 7.43
N VAL A 7 -7.53 -4.30 7.03
CA VAL A 7 -8.83 -4.44 7.68
C VAL A 7 -8.70 -4.95 9.12
N GLN A 8 -7.79 -5.89 9.38
CA GLN A 8 -7.52 -6.38 10.74
C GLN A 8 -6.84 -5.31 11.60
N LEU A 9 -5.92 -4.54 11.01
CA LEU A 9 -5.32 -3.38 11.69
C LEU A 9 -6.38 -2.38 12.11
N GLN A 10 -7.29 -2.00 11.21
CA GLN A 10 -8.39 -1.09 11.50
C GLN A 10 -9.28 -1.63 12.64
N LYS A 11 -9.67 -2.91 12.57
CA LYS A 11 -10.49 -3.53 13.61
C LYS A 11 -9.81 -3.55 14.98
N ASN A 12 -8.51 -3.84 15.02
CA ASN A 12 -7.73 -3.88 16.26
C ASN A 12 -7.53 -2.48 16.85
N LEU A 13 -7.21 -1.48 16.02
CA LEU A 13 -6.96 -0.12 16.49
C LEU A 13 -8.24 0.67 16.80
N ASN A 14 -9.41 0.21 16.35
CA ASN A 14 -10.70 0.83 16.69
C ASN A 14 -11.09 0.69 18.18
N GLN A 15 -10.46 -0.23 18.91
CA GLN A 15 -10.67 -0.44 20.35
C GLN A 15 -9.74 0.41 21.23
N VAL A 16 -8.94 1.29 20.63
CA VAL A 16 -7.95 2.11 21.32
C VAL A 16 -8.58 3.45 21.68
N ASN A 17 -8.37 3.91 22.91
CA ASN A 17 -8.78 5.26 23.30
C ASN A 17 -7.84 6.30 22.69
N TYR A 18 -8.42 7.19 21.88
CA TYR A 18 -7.74 8.35 21.36
C TYR A 18 -8.03 9.57 22.25
N PRO A 19 -7.09 10.52 22.38
CA PRO A 19 -5.84 10.62 21.64
C PRO A 19 -4.71 9.74 22.18
N LEU A 20 -3.91 9.12 21.30
CA LEU A 20 -2.74 8.32 21.72
C LEU A 20 -1.43 8.72 21.04
N SER A 21 -0.31 8.42 21.70
CA SER A 21 1.03 8.66 21.17
C SER A 21 1.50 7.52 20.25
N LYS A 22 2.39 7.82 19.30
CA LYS A 22 3.10 6.79 18.50
C LYS A 22 3.65 5.64 19.34
N LYS A 23 4.27 5.93 20.49
CA LYS A 23 4.86 4.89 21.36
C LYS A 23 3.79 3.95 21.91
N SER A 24 2.68 4.51 22.40
CA SER A 24 1.53 3.74 22.88
C SER A 24 0.91 2.91 21.75
N LEU A 25 0.84 3.46 20.54
CA LEU A 25 0.30 2.79 19.36
C LEU A 25 1.15 1.59 18.95
N VAL A 26 2.48 1.76 18.90
CA VAL A 26 3.42 0.67 18.60
C VAL A 26 3.34 -0.41 19.68
N LYS A 27 3.30 -0.02 20.96
CA LYS A 27 3.19 -0.97 22.08
C LYS A 27 1.89 -1.78 21.99
N TYR A 28 0.75 -1.11 21.79
CA TYR A 28 -0.53 -1.79 21.63
C TYR A 28 -0.56 -2.74 20.44
N ALA A 29 0.02 -2.32 19.31
CA ALA A 29 0.15 -3.16 18.13
C ALA A 29 1.02 -4.40 18.39
N GLU A 30 2.11 -4.25 19.16
CA GLU A 30 3.00 -5.35 19.54
C GLU A 30 2.27 -6.33 20.47
N GLU A 31 1.52 -5.82 21.46
CA GLU A 31 0.71 -6.64 22.39
C GLU A 31 -0.44 -7.38 21.70
N LYS A 32 -1.04 -6.79 20.65
CA LYS A 32 -2.08 -7.43 19.84
C LYS A 32 -1.55 -8.44 18.83
N GLY A 33 -0.23 -8.62 18.73
CA GLY A 33 0.39 -9.51 17.74
C GLY A 33 0.18 -9.03 16.31
N ILE A 34 0.15 -7.72 16.09
CA ILE A 34 0.07 -7.15 14.74
C ILE A 34 1.32 -7.53 13.94
N ASP A 35 1.14 -7.84 12.65
CA ASP A 35 2.23 -8.22 11.74
C ASP A 35 3.46 -7.29 11.85
N GLU A 36 4.65 -7.90 11.83
CA GLU A 36 5.92 -7.19 11.95
C GLU A 36 6.08 -6.11 10.87
N LYS A 37 5.55 -6.35 9.67
CA LYS A 37 5.55 -5.37 8.57
C LYS A 37 4.77 -4.11 8.94
N ILE A 38 3.61 -4.25 9.58
CA ILE A 38 2.82 -3.12 10.06
C ILE A 38 3.52 -2.45 11.24
N LEU A 39 4.08 -3.22 12.17
CA LEU A 39 4.89 -2.67 13.28
C LEU A 39 6.06 -1.82 12.77
N ARG A 40 6.77 -2.25 11.74
CA ARG A 40 7.83 -1.46 11.10
C ARG A 40 7.29 -0.15 10.53
N VAL A 41 6.11 -0.16 9.92
CA VAL A 41 5.43 1.04 9.42
C VAL A 41 5.00 1.96 10.57
N LEU A 42 4.38 1.43 11.61
CA LEU A 42 4.02 2.17 12.82
C LEU A 42 5.25 2.81 13.49
N LYS A 43 6.39 2.11 13.47
CA LYS A 43 7.69 2.63 13.96
C LYS A 43 8.25 3.75 13.07
N LYS A 44 7.90 3.80 11.78
CA LYS A 44 8.28 4.89 10.85
C LYS A 44 7.36 6.12 10.94
N LEU A 45 6.20 5.99 11.56
CA LEU A 45 5.28 7.12 11.72
C LEU A 45 5.92 8.31 12.45
N PRO A 46 5.50 9.56 12.16
CA PRO A 46 5.97 10.73 12.89
C PRO A 46 5.60 10.63 14.37
N SER A 47 6.51 11.05 15.25
CA SER A 47 6.26 11.07 16.69
C SER A 47 5.32 12.21 17.05
N LYS A 48 4.02 12.02 16.78
CA LYS A 48 2.95 12.96 17.12
C LYS A 48 1.84 12.27 17.92
N GLN A 49 0.92 13.08 18.42
CA GLN A 49 -0.30 12.60 19.04
C GLN A 49 -1.36 12.41 17.96
N TYR A 50 -1.94 11.21 17.93
CA TYR A 50 -3.00 10.87 17.00
C TYR A 50 -4.33 11.06 17.69
N GLU A 51 -5.20 11.87 17.10
CA GLU A 51 -6.52 12.16 17.67
C GLU A 51 -7.58 11.14 17.27
N THR A 52 -7.37 10.43 16.18
CA THR A 52 -8.32 9.44 15.67
C THR A 52 -7.61 8.26 15.02
N LEU A 53 -8.33 7.14 14.95
CA LEU A 53 -7.95 6.01 14.13
C LEU A 53 -7.69 6.42 12.68
N ALA A 54 -8.54 7.30 12.13
CA ALA A 54 -8.42 7.76 10.76
C ALA A 54 -7.06 8.44 10.50
N ASP A 55 -6.55 9.25 11.42
CA ASP A 55 -5.24 9.90 11.27
C ASP A 55 -4.09 8.89 11.25
N VAL A 56 -4.15 7.86 12.11
CA VAL A 56 -3.19 6.75 12.10
C VAL A 56 -3.29 5.96 10.78
N ILE A 57 -4.49 5.55 10.39
CA ILE A 57 -4.71 4.74 9.20
C ILE A 57 -4.29 5.50 7.95
N LYS A 58 -4.56 6.80 7.87
CA LYS A 58 -4.12 7.66 6.77
C LYS A 58 -2.60 7.67 6.68
N LEU A 59 -1.88 7.84 7.79
CA LEU A 59 -0.42 7.87 7.75
C LEU A 59 0.22 6.49 7.52
N VAL A 60 -0.40 5.43 8.05
CA VAL A 60 -0.02 4.06 7.71
C VAL A 60 -0.24 3.83 6.22
N ASP A 61 -1.38 4.24 5.67
CA ASP A 61 -1.64 4.23 4.23
C ASP A 61 -0.59 5.06 3.48
N GLU A 62 -0.22 6.27 3.92
CA GLU A 62 0.82 7.09 3.29
C GLU A 62 2.21 6.44 3.31
N ILE A 63 2.56 5.73 4.38
CA ILE A 63 3.82 4.97 4.41
C ILE A 63 3.71 3.71 3.52
N PHE A 64 2.54 3.05 3.49
CA PHE A 64 2.26 1.94 2.58
C PHE A 64 2.03 2.37 1.13
N ILE A 65 1.75 3.64 0.84
CA ILE A 65 1.49 4.21 -0.49
C ILE A 65 2.73 4.07 -1.40
N THR A 66 3.90 3.81 -0.81
CA THR A 66 5.13 3.41 -1.53
C THR A 66 5.12 1.97 -2.06
N LYS A 67 4.14 1.13 -1.72
CA LYS A 67 4.05 -0.25 -2.23
C LYS A 67 2.65 -0.59 -2.70
N ILE A 68 2.48 -0.68 -4.01
CA ILE A 68 1.29 -1.27 -4.60
C ILE A 68 1.29 -2.77 -4.27
N SER A 69 0.19 -3.24 -3.68
CA SER A 69 0.04 -4.67 -3.39
C SER A 69 -0.07 -5.46 -4.70
N PRO A 70 0.61 -6.61 -4.83
CA PRO A 70 0.46 -7.46 -6.01
C PRO A 70 -0.99 -7.86 -6.24
N ALA A 71 -1.79 -8.04 -5.18
CA ALA A 71 -3.22 -8.35 -5.32
C ALA A 71 -4.04 -7.18 -5.93
N GLN A 72 -3.66 -5.93 -5.66
CA GLN A 72 -4.27 -4.77 -6.32
C GLN A 72 -3.82 -4.67 -7.77
N LEU A 73 -2.56 -4.98 -8.06
CA LEU A 73 -2.05 -5.00 -9.42
C LEU A 73 -2.71 -6.10 -10.25
N GLU A 74 -2.84 -7.31 -9.71
CA GLU A 74 -3.54 -8.45 -10.30
C GLU A 74 -5.01 -8.11 -10.59
N LYS A 75 -5.76 -7.62 -9.60
CA LYS A 75 -7.16 -7.21 -9.78
C LYS A 75 -7.33 -6.17 -10.90
N ASN A 76 -6.40 -5.22 -10.97
CA ASN A 76 -6.46 -4.13 -11.94
C ASN A 76 -5.93 -4.52 -13.32
N LEU A 77 -4.99 -5.46 -13.44
CA LEU A 77 -4.32 -5.82 -14.70
C LEU A 77 -4.57 -7.28 -15.15
N ILE A 78 -5.56 -7.99 -14.59
CA ILE A 78 -5.86 -9.41 -14.89
C ILE A 78 -6.10 -9.75 -16.38
N ALA A 79 -6.55 -8.78 -17.18
CA ALA A 79 -6.89 -8.97 -18.58
C ALA A 79 -5.95 -8.20 -19.53
N VAL A 80 -4.74 -7.90 -19.07
CA VAL A 80 -3.69 -7.31 -19.91
C VAL A 80 -2.92 -8.43 -20.59
N ASN A 81 -2.89 -8.41 -21.93
CA ASN A 81 -2.07 -9.34 -22.69
C ASN A 81 -0.64 -8.82 -22.77
N TYR A 82 0.29 -9.46 -22.06
CA TYR A 82 1.69 -9.15 -22.18
C TYR A 82 2.32 -9.80 -23.45
N PRO A 83 3.36 -9.19 -24.04
CA PRO A 83 4.08 -8.02 -23.56
C PRO A 83 3.40 -6.68 -23.89
N LEU A 84 3.51 -5.72 -22.98
CA LEU A 84 2.86 -4.41 -23.11
C LEU A 84 3.84 -3.27 -22.78
N SER A 85 3.75 -2.16 -23.52
CA SER A 85 4.55 -0.97 -23.25
C SER A 85 3.99 -0.17 -22.08
N LYS A 86 4.83 0.62 -21.39
CA LYS A 86 4.36 1.61 -20.41
C LYS A 86 3.16 2.42 -20.89
N LYS A 87 3.21 2.94 -22.13
CA LYS A 87 2.14 3.76 -22.71
C LYS A 87 0.82 3.01 -22.78
N ASP A 88 0.86 1.77 -23.25
CA ASP A 88 -0.32 0.91 -23.35
C ASP A 88 -0.82 0.50 -21.95
N LEU A 89 0.06 0.30 -20.98
CA LEU A 89 -0.29 0.00 -19.59
C LEU A 89 -1.05 1.17 -18.96
N VAL A 90 -0.53 2.39 -19.12
CA VAL A 90 -1.18 3.61 -18.63
C VAL A 90 -2.54 3.79 -19.34
N LYS A 91 -2.59 3.62 -20.67
CA LYS A 91 -3.83 3.76 -21.44
C LYS A 91 -4.89 2.73 -21.03
N TYR A 92 -4.48 1.49 -20.80
CA TYR A 92 -5.35 0.43 -20.29
C TYR A 92 -5.86 0.76 -18.88
N ALA A 93 -4.96 1.19 -17.99
CA ALA A 93 -5.27 1.62 -16.63
C ALA A 93 -6.27 2.78 -16.60
N GLU A 94 -6.07 3.81 -17.43
CA GLU A 94 -6.99 4.95 -17.58
C GLU A 94 -8.36 4.48 -18.09
N LYS A 95 -8.38 3.59 -19.08
CA LYS A 95 -9.64 3.09 -19.67
C LYS A 95 -10.43 2.18 -18.72
N LYS A 96 -9.75 1.37 -17.91
CA LYS A 96 -10.39 0.47 -16.93
C LYS A 96 -10.85 1.21 -15.67
N GLY A 97 -10.37 2.45 -15.45
CA GLY A 97 -10.64 3.20 -14.22
C GLY A 97 -9.96 2.55 -13.02
N VAL A 98 -8.70 2.13 -13.15
CA VAL A 98 -7.94 1.59 -12.02
C VAL A 98 -7.73 2.67 -10.96
N ASP A 99 -7.42 2.26 -9.74
CA ASP A 99 -7.09 3.16 -8.64
C ASP A 99 -6.07 4.24 -9.09
N GLU A 100 -6.32 5.50 -8.76
CA GLU A 100 -5.45 6.63 -9.11
C GLU A 100 -4.00 6.39 -8.68
N LYS A 101 -3.81 5.66 -7.58
CA LYS A 101 -2.50 5.22 -7.07
C LYS A 101 -1.76 4.32 -8.09
N VAL A 102 -2.45 3.31 -8.65
CA VAL A 102 -1.90 2.42 -9.68
C VAL A 102 -1.60 3.21 -10.94
N LEU A 103 -2.52 4.07 -11.36
CA LEU A 103 -2.33 4.91 -12.53
C LEU A 103 -1.10 5.83 -12.39
N ARG A 104 -0.93 6.46 -11.22
CA ARG A 104 0.21 7.31 -10.92
C ARG A 104 1.51 6.51 -10.97
N ALA A 105 1.59 5.36 -10.30
CA ALA A 105 2.77 4.50 -10.36
C ALA A 105 3.13 4.08 -11.80
N LEU A 106 2.15 3.67 -12.60
CA LEU A 106 2.34 3.34 -14.02
C LEU A 106 2.85 4.53 -14.84
N LYS A 107 2.46 5.77 -14.50
CA LYS A 107 2.97 6.99 -15.14
C LYS A 107 4.44 7.27 -14.81
N TRP A 108 4.91 6.88 -13.63
CA TRP A 108 6.30 7.04 -13.19
C TRP A 108 7.25 5.93 -13.66
N LEU A 109 6.71 4.81 -14.16
CA LEU A 109 7.50 3.70 -14.68
C LEU A 109 8.44 4.11 -15.83
N PRO A 110 9.62 3.46 -15.95
CA PRO A 110 10.49 3.64 -17.11
C PRO A 110 9.77 3.18 -18.38
N CYS A 111 10.05 3.88 -19.49
CA CYS A 111 9.59 3.52 -20.83
C CYS A 111 10.32 2.25 -21.30
N LYS A 112 9.88 1.10 -20.80
CA LYS A 112 10.29 -0.23 -21.24
C LYS A 112 9.07 -1.07 -21.57
N GLN A 113 9.34 -2.20 -22.22
CA GLN A 113 8.35 -3.24 -22.48
C GLN A 113 8.32 -4.16 -21.25
N TYR A 114 7.13 -4.34 -20.71
CA TYR A 114 6.88 -5.23 -19.59
C TYR A 114 6.36 -6.54 -20.13
N GLU A 115 6.98 -7.66 -19.77
CA GLU A 115 6.60 -8.98 -20.26
C GLU A 115 5.63 -9.70 -19.32
N THR A 116 5.56 -9.26 -18.08
CA THR A 116 4.68 -9.86 -17.08
C THR A 116 4.20 -8.81 -16.09
N LEU A 117 3.12 -9.16 -15.39
CA LEU A 117 2.66 -8.39 -14.23
C LEU A 117 3.73 -8.26 -13.15
N ALA A 118 4.54 -9.30 -12.94
CA ALA A 118 5.63 -9.29 -11.98
C ALA A 118 6.72 -8.27 -12.34
N ASP A 119 7.02 -8.09 -13.63
CA ASP A 119 7.98 -7.06 -14.07
C ASP A 119 7.44 -5.64 -13.83
N VAL A 120 6.12 -5.45 -14.01
CA VAL A 120 5.44 -4.19 -13.68
C VAL A 120 5.47 -3.95 -12.16
N ASP A 121 5.12 -4.95 -11.35
CA ASP A 121 5.14 -4.87 -9.89
C ASP A 121 6.54 -4.54 -9.37
N ASN A 122 7.56 -5.25 -9.86
CA ASN A 122 8.94 -5.02 -9.46
C ASN A 122 9.38 -3.61 -9.84
N ALA A 123 9.09 -3.15 -11.07
CA ALA A 123 9.45 -1.80 -11.46
C ALA A 123 8.71 -0.73 -10.63
N ILE A 124 7.43 -0.93 -10.30
CA ILE A 124 6.71 0.00 -9.42
C ILE A 124 7.37 0.03 -8.03
N ASN A 125 7.65 -1.14 -7.44
CA ASN A 125 8.24 -1.27 -6.11
C ASN A 125 9.74 -0.90 -6.04
N GLN A 126 10.44 -0.89 -7.17
CA GLN A 126 11.85 -0.50 -7.27
C GLN A 126 12.02 1.02 -7.36
N TYR A 127 11.01 1.75 -7.87
CA TYR A 127 11.04 3.20 -8.07
C TYR A 127 10.08 3.97 -7.14
N ALA A 128 9.56 3.32 -6.08
CA ALA A 128 8.64 3.89 -5.11
C ALA A 128 9.25 4.11 -3.72
#